data_AF-A0A925N505-F1
#
_entry.id   AF-A0A925N505-F1
#
_cell.length_a   1.000
_cell.length_b   1.000
_cell.length_c   1.000
_cell.angle_alpha   90.00
_cell.angle_beta   90.00
_cell.angle_gamma   90.00
#
_symmetry.space_group_name_H-M   'P 1'
#
loop_
_entity.id
_entity.type
_entity.pdbx_description
1 polymer ?
#
loop_
_entity_poly.entity_id
_entity_poly.type
_entity_poly.pdbx_seq_one_letter_code
_entity_poly.pdbx_strand_id
1 'polypeptide(L)'
;MRVIFVGMLSVLLLASCARDKDETVIRFWAMGREAEVVAQFMPEFERANPGIRVDLQHIPWTSAHEKLLTAFAADSLPDICQLGNTWIPEFAALHTLEPLQPYVDASKVIEPADYFPGIWDTNLIDGQLLGVPWYVDTRLVFYRKDMLAKAGFKSPPKNWAEWERAMAAIKRDVGPQRYAVMLPLNEFEQQLSFALQQDDPLLRDGGGRGNFRSPGFRRALAFYANTFKQGWAPPMSETQISNVWDEFFNG
;
A
#
# COMPACT_ATOMS: atom_id res chain seq x y z
N MET A 1 38.06 68.81 -50.88
CA MET A 1 38.35 69.23 -49.48
C MET A 1 37.08 68.99 -48.67
N ARG A 2 36.92 68.02 -47.74
CA ARG A 2 37.78 66.94 -47.17
C ARG A 2 37.08 65.56 -47.34
N VAL A 3 37.59 64.32 -47.16
CA VAL A 3 38.78 63.69 -46.50
C VAL A 3 38.58 63.30 -45.01
N ILE A 4 38.65 62.05 -44.50
CA ILE A 4 38.43 60.62 -44.96
C ILE A 4 37.97 59.81 -43.67
N PHE A 5 37.77 58.48 -43.75
CA PHE A 5 37.51 57.44 -42.70
C PHE A 5 36.04 57.27 -42.25
N VAL A 6 35.38 56.10 -42.23
CA VAL A 6 35.66 54.66 -41.88
C VAL A 6 35.14 54.31 -40.48
N GLY A 7 34.41 53.18 -40.36
CA GLY A 7 33.79 52.73 -39.11
C GLY A 7 33.03 51.40 -39.22
N MET A 8 33.74 50.32 -39.54
CA MET A 8 33.18 48.95 -39.51
C MET A 8 33.02 48.48 -38.06
N LEU A 9 31.81 48.08 -37.64
CA LEU A 9 31.59 47.41 -36.36
C LEU A 9 30.66 46.19 -36.51
N SER A 10 31.27 45.05 -36.81
CA SER A 10 30.59 43.75 -36.82
C SER A 10 30.34 43.27 -35.38
N VAL A 11 29.17 43.57 -34.83
CA VAL A 11 28.70 42.90 -33.61
C VAL A 11 28.09 41.57 -34.02
N LEU A 12 28.72 40.46 -33.61
CA LEU A 12 28.19 39.13 -33.87
C LEU A 12 26.87 38.96 -33.09
N LEU A 13 25.78 38.81 -33.83
CA LEU A 13 24.62 38.06 -33.35
C LEU A 13 25.04 36.59 -33.21
N LEU A 14 25.75 36.27 -32.13
CA LEU A 14 25.78 34.91 -31.60
C LEU A 14 24.35 34.59 -31.18
N ALA A 15 23.61 34.01 -32.13
CA ALA A 15 22.35 33.35 -31.85
C ALA A 15 22.65 32.23 -30.86
N SER A 16 22.48 32.53 -29.57
CA SER A 16 22.32 31.54 -28.54
C SER A 16 20.99 30.84 -28.78
N CYS A 17 20.96 29.97 -29.79
CA CYS A 17 20.06 28.85 -29.86
C CYS A 17 20.37 27.98 -28.64
N ALA A 18 19.83 28.39 -27.49
CA ALA A 18 19.46 27.45 -26.47
C ALA A 18 18.63 26.39 -27.21
N ARG A 19 19.20 25.20 -27.36
CA ARG A 19 18.37 24.03 -27.53
C ARG A 19 17.49 24.01 -26.29
N ASP A 20 16.19 24.17 -26.48
CA ASP A 20 15.27 23.44 -25.62
C ASP A 20 15.77 21.99 -25.67
N LYS A 21 16.22 21.49 -24.52
CA LYS A 21 16.30 20.05 -24.34
C LYS A 21 14.85 19.60 -24.32
N ASP A 22 14.49 18.67 -25.19
CA ASP A 22 13.15 18.09 -25.20
C ASP A 22 12.85 17.50 -23.81
N GLU A 23 12.10 18.25 -22.98
CA GLU A 23 11.82 17.88 -21.59
C GLU A 23 10.88 16.69 -21.59
N THR A 24 11.38 15.56 -21.12
CA THR A 24 10.57 14.34 -20.99
C THR A 24 9.73 14.47 -19.72
N VAL A 25 8.49 14.91 -19.89
CA VAL A 25 7.50 14.99 -18.81
C VAL A 25 6.89 13.61 -18.57
N ILE A 26 7.09 13.05 -17.39
CA ILE A 26 6.50 11.79 -16.93
C ILE A 26 5.30 12.11 -16.04
N ARG A 27 4.08 11.76 -16.45
CA ARG A 27 2.87 11.92 -15.63
C ARG A 27 2.81 10.77 -14.63
N PHE A 28 2.91 11.10 -13.34
CA PHE A 28 2.85 10.12 -12.25
C PHE A 28 1.58 10.34 -11.43
N TRP A 29 0.73 9.33 -11.32
CA TRP A 29 -0.42 9.37 -10.43
C TRP A 29 -0.12 8.62 -9.13
N ALA A 30 -0.31 9.31 -8.01
CA ALA A 30 -0.16 8.75 -6.67
C ALA A 30 -1.39 9.10 -5.82
N MET A 31 -1.65 8.28 -4.80
CA MET A 31 -2.82 8.39 -3.94
C MET A 31 -2.48 8.75 -2.51
N GLY A 32 -3.39 9.50 -1.87
CA GLY A 32 -3.36 9.77 -0.44
C GLY A 32 -2.06 10.41 0.08
N ARG A 33 -1.70 10.07 1.32
CA ARG A 33 -0.53 10.64 2.00
C ARG A 33 0.77 10.25 1.29
N GLU A 34 0.79 9.12 0.60
CA GLU A 34 1.92 8.63 -0.19
C GLU A 34 2.25 9.60 -1.34
N ALA A 35 1.23 10.21 -1.97
CA ALA A 35 1.41 11.24 -2.99
C ALA A 35 2.11 12.51 -2.42
N GLU A 36 1.70 12.95 -1.23
CA GLU A 36 2.29 14.12 -0.57
C GLU A 36 3.72 13.89 -0.10
N VAL A 37 4.07 12.64 0.23
CA VAL A 37 5.43 12.23 0.61
C VAL A 37 6.30 12.06 -0.62
N VAL A 38 5.83 11.37 -1.67
CA VAL A 38 6.64 11.13 -2.87
C VAL A 38 6.97 12.43 -3.63
N ALA A 39 6.08 13.43 -3.57
CA ALA A 39 6.33 14.78 -4.04
C ALA A 39 7.63 15.40 -3.49
N GLN A 40 8.05 15.04 -2.28
CA GLN A 40 9.24 15.59 -1.62
C GLN A 40 10.55 15.05 -2.24
N PHE A 41 10.52 13.90 -2.92
CA PHE A 41 11.68 13.30 -3.57
C PHE A 41 11.83 13.74 -5.05
N MET A 42 10.77 14.24 -5.69
CA MET A 42 10.81 14.64 -7.10
C MET A 42 11.91 15.67 -7.42
N PRO A 43 12.15 16.73 -6.62
CA PRO A 43 13.22 17.70 -6.90
C PRO A 43 14.65 17.14 -6.78
N GLU A 44 14.83 15.99 -6.10
CA GLU A 44 16.09 15.25 -6.09
C GLU A 44 16.20 14.33 -7.32
N PHE A 45 15.13 13.62 -7.66
CA PHE A 45 15.06 12.79 -8.86
C PHE A 45 15.30 13.59 -10.16
N GLU A 46 14.65 14.73 -10.33
CA GLU A 46 14.81 15.62 -11.50
C GLU A 46 16.22 16.22 -11.58
N ARG A 47 16.78 16.61 -10.41
CA ARG A 47 18.17 17.07 -10.29
C ARG A 47 19.19 15.97 -10.67
N ALA A 48 18.89 14.72 -10.34
CA ALA A 48 19.71 13.56 -10.70
C ALA A 48 19.54 13.12 -12.17
N ASN A 49 18.43 13.48 -12.82
CA ASN A 49 18.10 13.10 -14.20
C ASN A 49 17.80 14.33 -15.10
N PRO A 50 18.79 15.19 -15.43
CA PRO A 50 18.54 16.49 -16.05
C PRO A 50 17.97 16.41 -17.47
N GLY A 51 16.68 16.72 -17.62
CA GLY A 51 15.91 16.59 -18.86
C GLY A 51 14.63 15.76 -18.68
N ILE A 52 14.44 15.15 -17.49
CA ILE A 52 13.17 14.55 -17.06
C ILE A 52 12.52 15.48 -16.04
N ARG A 53 11.20 15.68 -16.17
CA ARG A 53 10.34 16.33 -15.16
C ARG A 53 9.20 15.39 -14.79
N VAL A 54 8.77 15.37 -13.53
CA VAL A 54 7.66 14.52 -13.07
C VAL A 54 6.41 15.37 -12.81
N ASP A 55 5.36 15.12 -13.59
CA ASP A 55 4.05 15.73 -13.41
C ASP A 55 3.22 14.88 -12.44
N LEU A 56 3.44 15.09 -11.15
CA LEU A 56 2.84 14.31 -10.07
C LEU A 56 1.42 14.79 -9.73
N GLN A 57 0.42 13.93 -9.92
CA GLN A 57 -0.96 14.20 -9.51
C GLN A 57 -1.34 13.37 -8.27
N HIS A 58 -1.70 14.07 -7.19
CA HIS A 58 -2.33 13.49 -5.99
C HIS A 58 -3.81 13.20 -6.27
N ILE A 59 -4.24 11.97 -6.00
CA ILE A 59 -5.62 11.50 -6.16
C ILE A 59 -6.15 10.92 -4.83
N PRO A 60 -7.38 11.21 -4.39
CA PRO A 60 -7.97 10.52 -3.24
C PRO A 60 -8.18 9.03 -3.54
N TRP A 61 -7.75 8.14 -2.63
CA TRP A 61 -7.96 6.69 -2.76
C TRP A 61 -9.43 6.31 -3.05
N THR A 62 -10.38 7.06 -2.49
CA THR A 62 -11.83 6.88 -2.66
C THR A 62 -12.36 7.13 -4.06
N SER A 63 -11.60 7.82 -4.93
CA SER A 63 -11.98 8.09 -6.34
C SER A 63 -10.96 7.58 -7.36
N ALA A 64 -9.84 7.01 -6.90
CA ALA A 64 -8.74 6.59 -7.77
C ALA A 64 -9.14 5.49 -8.77
N HIS A 65 -9.95 4.51 -8.35
CA HIS A 65 -10.40 3.40 -9.20
C HIS A 65 -11.29 3.86 -10.35
N GLU A 66 -12.37 4.59 -10.03
CA GLU A 66 -13.29 5.18 -11.02
C GLU A 66 -12.54 6.11 -11.99
N LYS A 67 -11.62 6.94 -11.48
CA LYS A 67 -10.80 7.84 -12.30
C LYS A 67 -9.87 7.06 -13.23
N LEU A 68 -9.23 5.98 -12.78
CA LEU A 68 -8.36 5.14 -13.61
C LEU A 68 -9.16 4.45 -14.73
N LEU A 69 -10.31 3.85 -14.42
CA LEU A 69 -11.19 3.25 -15.44
C LEU A 69 -11.71 4.30 -16.44
N THR A 70 -12.06 5.50 -15.97
CA THR A 70 -12.47 6.61 -16.84
C THR A 70 -11.33 7.07 -17.74
N ALA A 71 -10.10 7.16 -17.21
CA ALA A 71 -8.93 7.58 -17.95
C ALA A 71 -8.50 6.54 -19.00
N PHE A 72 -8.63 5.24 -18.70
CA PHE A 72 -8.47 4.15 -19.66
C PHE A 72 -9.48 4.26 -20.80
N ALA A 73 -10.77 4.41 -20.49
CA ALA A 73 -11.82 4.56 -21.51
C ALA A 73 -11.68 5.82 -22.38
N ALA A 74 -10.88 6.80 -21.94
CA ALA A 74 -10.57 8.04 -22.64
C ALA A 74 -9.14 8.11 -23.20
N ASP A 75 -8.40 7.00 -23.23
CA ASP A 75 -7.00 6.90 -23.72
C ASP A 75 -6.06 7.95 -23.10
N SER A 76 -6.15 8.10 -21.78
CA SER A 76 -5.54 9.22 -21.02
C SER A 76 -4.90 8.81 -19.68
N LEU A 77 -4.64 7.51 -19.50
CA LEU A 77 -3.89 6.96 -18.36
C LEU A 77 -2.53 7.67 -18.17
N PRO A 78 -2.00 7.73 -16.93
CA PRO A 78 -0.68 8.27 -16.64
C PRO A 78 0.45 7.37 -17.15
N ASP A 79 1.67 7.88 -17.16
CA ASP A 79 2.87 7.13 -17.59
C ASP A 79 3.42 6.25 -16.45
N ILE A 80 3.18 6.64 -15.19
CA ILE A 80 3.43 5.83 -13.98
C ILE A 80 2.22 5.96 -13.05
N CYS A 81 1.83 4.88 -12.38
CA CYS A 81 0.75 4.90 -11.38
C CYS A 81 1.12 4.10 -10.13
N GLN A 82 0.84 4.67 -8.94
CA GLN A 82 0.64 3.88 -7.73
C GLN A 82 -0.62 3.03 -7.95
N LEU A 83 -0.56 1.73 -7.71
CA LEU A 83 -1.72 0.85 -7.81
C LEU A 83 -1.83 0.01 -6.54
N GLY A 84 -3.05 -0.17 -6.02
CA GLY A 84 -3.29 -1.19 -5.01
C GLY A 84 -3.04 -2.56 -5.65
N ASN A 85 -2.22 -3.42 -5.02
CA ASN A 85 -1.88 -4.72 -5.61
C ASN A 85 -3.10 -5.62 -5.84
N THR A 86 -4.17 -5.44 -5.06
CA THR A 86 -5.48 -6.07 -5.26
C THR A 86 -6.22 -5.63 -6.54
N TRP A 87 -5.81 -4.54 -7.20
CA TRP A 87 -6.32 -4.08 -8.50
C TRP A 87 -5.45 -4.58 -9.68
N ILE A 88 -4.22 -5.06 -9.46
CA ILE A 88 -3.35 -5.57 -10.54
C ILE A 88 -4.06 -6.63 -11.42
N PRO A 89 -4.81 -7.62 -10.87
CA PRO A 89 -5.53 -8.59 -11.71
C PRO A 89 -6.59 -7.98 -12.64
N GLU A 90 -7.23 -6.88 -12.23
CA GLU A 90 -8.24 -6.18 -13.03
C GLU A 90 -7.58 -5.40 -14.17
N PHE A 91 -6.56 -4.60 -13.87
CA PHE A 91 -5.85 -3.79 -14.86
C PHE A 91 -5.02 -4.67 -15.84
N ALA A 92 -4.57 -5.84 -15.39
CA ALA A 92 -4.01 -6.89 -16.24
C ALA A 92 -5.04 -7.46 -17.23
N ALA A 93 -6.26 -7.76 -16.76
CA ALA A 93 -7.35 -8.25 -17.60
C ALA A 93 -7.89 -7.18 -18.59
N LEU A 94 -7.70 -5.89 -18.28
CA LEU A 94 -7.92 -4.78 -19.21
C LEU A 94 -6.74 -4.54 -20.18
N HIS A 95 -5.64 -5.30 -20.05
CA HIS A 95 -4.40 -5.15 -20.82
C HIS A 95 -3.78 -3.73 -20.76
N THR A 96 -3.81 -3.13 -19.57
CA THR A 96 -3.34 -1.74 -19.32
C THR A 96 -2.00 -1.65 -18.59
N LEU A 97 -1.40 -2.79 -18.21
CA LEU A 97 -0.14 -2.85 -17.47
C LEU A 97 0.98 -3.38 -18.37
N GLU A 98 2.11 -2.66 -18.40
CA GLU A 98 3.33 -3.06 -19.12
C GLU A 98 4.01 -4.26 -18.42
N PRO A 99 4.45 -5.30 -19.16
CA PRO A 99 5.25 -6.39 -18.60
C PRO A 99 6.63 -5.89 -18.12
N LEU A 100 6.83 -5.79 -16.80
CA LEU A 100 7.99 -5.13 -16.20
C LEU A 100 9.25 -6.00 -16.13
N GLN A 101 9.16 -7.31 -16.38
CA GLN A 101 10.31 -8.23 -16.25
C GLN A 101 11.55 -7.80 -17.06
N PRO A 102 11.47 -7.34 -18.33
CA PRO A 102 12.65 -6.89 -19.09
C PRO A 102 13.34 -5.66 -18.47
N TYR A 103 12.59 -4.82 -17.74
CA TYR A 103 13.10 -3.64 -17.05
C TYR A 103 13.79 -4.04 -15.73
N VAL A 104 13.27 -5.08 -15.06
CA VAL A 104 13.90 -5.69 -13.87
C VAL A 104 15.19 -6.42 -14.25
N ASP A 105 15.18 -7.22 -15.32
CA ASP A 105 16.37 -7.94 -15.83
C ASP A 105 17.51 -6.98 -16.26
N ALA A 106 17.17 -5.75 -16.67
CA ALA A 106 18.11 -4.70 -17.00
C ALA A 106 18.53 -3.81 -15.80
N SER A 107 17.89 -4.00 -14.63
CA SER A 107 18.10 -3.17 -13.44
C SER A 107 19.36 -3.55 -12.67
N LYS A 108 19.90 -2.59 -11.91
CA LYS A 108 20.95 -2.79 -10.90
C LYS A 108 20.51 -2.35 -9.51
N VAL A 109 19.19 -2.24 -9.31
CA VAL A 109 18.55 -1.69 -8.11
C VAL A 109 17.34 -2.55 -7.70
N ILE A 110 16.60 -3.09 -8.67
CA ILE A 110 15.45 -3.97 -8.43
C ILE A 110 15.94 -5.41 -8.55
N GLU A 111 16.43 -5.98 -7.44
CA GLU A 111 16.80 -7.40 -7.36
C GLU A 111 15.64 -8.18 -6.72
N PRO A 112 14.92 -9.07 -7.44
CA PRO A 112 13.74 -9.77 -6.90
C PRO A 112 13.99 -10.57 -5.62
N ALA A 113 15.25 -10.96 -5.35
CA ALA A 113 15.65 -11.70 -4.17
C ALA A 113 15.74 -10.86 -2.88
N ASP A 114 15.76 -9.52 -2.99
CA ASP A 114 15.73 -8.58 -1.85
C ASP A 114 14.29 -8.25 -1.42
N TYR A 115 13.29 -8.57 -2.26
CA TYR A 115 11.88 -8.42 -1.95
C TYR A 115 11.34 -9.64 -1.18
N PHE A 116 10.37 -9.41 -0.29
CA PHE A 116 9.62 -10.49 0.35
C PHE A 116 8.84 -11.30 -0.72
N PRO A 117 9.02 -12.63 -0.84
CA PRO A 117 8.42 -13.40 -1.94
C PRO A 117 6.91 -13.23 -2.07
N GLY A 118 6.16 -13.44 -0.97
CA GLY A 118 4.70 -13.27 -0.96
C GLY A 118 4.20 -11.82 -1.13
N ILE A 119 5.09 -10.83 -1.30
CA ILE A 119 4.77 -9.47 -1.73
C ILE A 119 5.09 -9.31 -3.22
N TRP A 120 6.25 -9.80 -3.67
CA TRP A 120 6.60 -9.87 -5.09
C TRP A 120 5.52 -10.61 -5.90
N ASP A 121 5.10 -11.78 -5.40
CA ASP A 121 4.05 -12.62 -5.98
C ASP A 121 2.71 -11.88 -6.19
N THR A 122 2.41 -10.82 -5.43
CA THR A 122 1.18 -10.02 -5.63
C THR A 122 1.20 -9.17 -6.91
N ASN A 123 2.33 -9.13 -7.62
CA ASN A 123 2.51 -8.43 -8.90
C ASN A 123 2.65 -9.41 -10.08
N LEU A 124 2.53 -10.73 -9.85
CA LEU A 124 2.61 -11.78 -10.86
C LEU A 124 1.21 -12.25 -11.26
N ILE A 125 0.80 -11.97 -12.50
CA ILE A 125 -0.45 -12.48 -13.10
C ILE A 125 -0.10 -13.47 -14.22
N ASP A 126 -0.54 -14.72 -14.09
CA ASP A 126 -0.20 -15.82 -15.00
C ASP A 126 1.31 -15.96 -15.32
N GLY A 127 2.15 -15.59 -14.35
CA GLY A 127 3.62 -15.61 -14.45
C GLY A 127 4.25 -14.34 -15.06
N GLN A 128 3.46 -13.35 -15.46
CA GLN A 128 3.94 -12.05 -15.94
C GLN A 128 4.02 -11.04 -14.78
N LEU A 129 5.16 -10.36 -14.66
CA LEU A 129 5.34 -9.27 -13.70
C LEU A 129 4.72 -7.98 -14.26
N LEU A 130 3.70 -7.46 -13.58
CA LEU A 130 2.92 -6.28 -14.00
C LEU A 130 2.98 -5.12 -13.00
N GLY A 131 3.89 -5.21 -12.02
CA GLY A 131 4.12 -4.20 -10.98
C GLY A 131 5.44 -4.45 -10.26
N VAL A 132 5.98 -3.41 -9.61
CA VAL A 132 7.11 -3.51 -8.69
C VAL A 132 6.62 -3.07 -7.31
N PRO A 133 6.84 -3.83 -6.22
CA PRO A 133 6.39 -3.43 -4.89
C PRO A 133 7.00 -2.10 -4.45
N TRP A 134 6.17 -1.09 -4.17
CA TRP A 134 6.63 0.19 -3.63
C TRP A 134 6.65 0.19 -2.09
N TYR A 135 5.57 -0.25 -1.45
CA TYR A 135 5.46 -0.40 0.00
C TYR A 135 4.44 -1.51 0.34
N VAL A 136 4.29 -1.82 1.63
CA VAL A 136 3.44 -2.90 2.14
C VAL A 136 2.59 -2.40 3.31
N ASP A 137 1.27 -2.59 3.24
CA ASP A 137 0.40 -2.61 4.42
C ASP A 137 0.28 -4.05 4.95
N THR A 138 0.35 -4.23 6.26
CA THR A 138 0.03 -5.50 6.93
C THR A 138 -0.44 -5.23 8.35
N ARG A 139 -1.49 -5.93 8.78
CA ARG A 139 -2.16 -5.65 10.06
C ARG A 139 -1.59 -6.52 11.18
N LEU A 140 -1.22 -5.88 12.29
CA LEU A 140 -0.58 -6.50 13.45
C LEU A 140 -1.10 -5.94 14.77
N VAL A 141 -0.83 -6.65 15.87
CA VAL A 141 -1.39 -6.32 17.19
C VAL A 141 -0.52 -5.29 17.92
N PHE A 142 -0.99 -4.03 17.94
CA PHE A 142 -0.54 -3.05 18.93
C PHE A 142 -1.01 -3.46 20.34
N TYR A 143 -0.14 -3.34 21.34
CA TYR A 143 -0.43 -3.85 22.68
C TYR A 143 0.15 -2.98 23.80
N ARG A 144 -0.60 -2.91 24.91
CA ARG A 144 -0.19 -2.24 26.15
C ARG A 144 0.75 -3.13 26.96
N LYS A 145 2.04 -2.79 26.98
CA LYS A 145 3.11 -3.56 27.67
C LYS A 145 2.83 -3.73 29.17
N ASP A 146 2.30 -2.69 29.79
CA ASP A 146 1.90 -2.62 31.20
C ASP A 146 0.71 -3.53 31.51
N MET A 147 -0.35 -3.47 30.71
CA MET A 147 -1.53 -4.36 30.87
C MET A 147 -1.16 -5.83 30.63
N LEU A 148 -0.35 -6.12 29.62
CA LEU A 148 0.13 -7.46 29.31
C LEU A 148 1.01 -8.03 30.43
N ALA A 149 1.92 -7.22 30.98
CA ALA A 149 2.76 -7.61 32.12
C ALA A 149 1.95 -7.82 33.41
N LYS A 150 0.96 -6.95 33.68
CA LYS A 150 0.04 -7.09 34.83
C LYS A 150 -0.82 -8.36 34.72
N ALA A 151 -1.22 -8.74 33.51
CA ALA A 151 -1.87 -10.03 33.22
C ALA A 151 -0.93 -11.25 33.31
N GLY A 152 0.36 -11.06 33.62
CA GLY A 152 1.35 -12.12 33.85
C GLY A 152 2.24 -12.49 32.65
N PHE A 153 2.12 -11.79 31.52
CA PHE A 153 2.81 -12.13 30.27
C PHE A 153 4.04 -11.24 30.04
N LYS A 154 5.23 -11.85 29.98
CA LYS A 154 6.50 -11.14 29.77
C LYS A 154 6.79 -10.75 28.31
N SER A 155 6.02 -11.30 27.36
CA SER A 155 6.15 -11.06 25.93
C SER A 155 4.79 -11.22 25.25
N PRO A 156 4.56 -10.63 24.06
CA PRO A 156 3.37 -10.91 23.25
C PRO A 156 3.18 -12.42 22.99
N PRO A 157 1.92 -12.88 22.87
CA PRO A 157 1.61 -14.25 22.47
C PRO A 157 2.06 -14.53 21.04
N LYS A 158 2.59 -15.73 20.77
CA LYS A 158 3.09 -16.14 19.46
C LYS A 158 2.17 -17.09 18.69
N ASN A 159 1.07 -17.52 19.30
CA ASN A 159 0.05 -18.38 18.71
C ASN A 159 -1.32 -18.11 19.34
N TRP A 160 -2.38 -18.62 18.71
CA TRP A 160 -3.76 -18.34 19.12
C TRP A 160 -4.05 -18.81 20.55
N ALA A 161 -3.54 -19.98 20.97
CA ALA A 161 -3.76 -20.51 22.33
C ALA A 161 -2.98 -19.77 23.43
N GLU A 162 -1.89 -19.09 23.11
CA GLU A 162 -1.27 -18.07 23.99
C GLU A 162 -2.12 -16.80 24.03
N TRP A 163 -2.68 -16.38 22.90
CA TRP A 163 -3.44 -15.14 22.80
C TRP A 163 -4.80 -15.21 23.50
N GLU A 164 -5.53 -16.34 23.40
CA GLU A 164 -6.75 -16.56 24.19
C GLU A 164 -6.46 -16.52 25.70
N ARG A 165 -5.33 -17.10 26.14
CA ARG A 165 -4.90 -17.03 27.55
C ARG A 165 -4.53 -15.61 27.96
N ALA A 166 -3.88 -14.83 27.09
CA ALA A 166 -3.56 -13.43 27.34
C ALA A 166 -4.84 -12.58 27.41
N MET A 167 -5.75 -12.73 26.45
CA MET A 167 -7.04 -12.01 26.43
C MET A 167 -7.90 -12.34 27.66
N ALA A 168 -8.01 -13.62 28.03
CA ALA A 168 -8.71 -14.04 29.25
C ALA A 168 -8.05 -13.52 30.53
N ALA A 169 -6.72 -13.44 30.57
CA ALA A 169 -6.00 -12.87 31.72
C ALA A 169 -6.23 -11.35 31.84
N ILE A 170 -6.09 -10.61 30.73
CA ILE A 170 -6.37 -9.17 30.67
C ILE A 170 -7.83 -8.88 31.04
N LYS A 171 -8.81 -9.60 30.47
CA LYS A 171 -10.24 -9.39 30.77
C LYS A 171 -10.58 -9.58 32.25
N ARG A 172 -9.92 -10.50 32.96
CA ARG A 172 -10.09 -10.68 34.41
C ARG A 172 -9.49 -9.53 35.23
N ASP A 173 -8.44 -8.89 34.73
CA ASP A 173 -7.76 -7.78 35.40
C ASP A 173 -8.45 -6.42 35.16
N VAL A 174 -8.92 -6.17 33.93
CA VAL A 174 -9.61 -4.91 33.57
C VAL A 174 -11.10 -4.90 33.90
N GLY A 175 -11.69 -6.08 34.18
CA GLY A 175 -13.08 -6.23 34.60
C GLY A 175 -14.11 -6.25 33.45
N PRO A 176 -15.42 -6.21 33.77
CA PRO A 176 -16.47 -6.46 32.78
C PRO A 176 -16.60 -5.37 31.72
N GLN A 177 -16.37 -4.09 32.08
CA GLN A 177 -16.62 -2.93 31.21
C GLN A 177 -15.46 -2.59 30.25
N ARG A 178 -14.28 -3.15 30.46
CA ARG A 178 -13.08 -2.94 29.62
C ARG A 178 -12.73 -4.21 28.86
N TYR A 179 -11.93 -4.09 27.80
CA TYR A 179 -11.70 -5.15 26.82
C TYR A 179 -10.21 -5.50 26.70
N ALA A 180 -9.91 -6.64 26.10
CA ALA A 180 -8.53 -7.14 25.94
C ALA A 180 -7.97 -6.94 24.52
N VAL A 181 -8.85 -6.69 23.54
CA VAL A 181 -8.50 -6.35 22.16
C VAL A 181 -9.62 -5.50 21.54
N MET A 182 -9.29 -4.63 20.59
CA MET A 182 -10.26 -3.94 19.74
C MET A 182 -10.22 -4.59 18.35
N LEU A 183 -11.39 -4.92 17.79
CA LEU A 183 -11.57 -5.57 16.49
C LEU A 183 -12.86 -5.02 15.85
N PRO A 184 -12.83 -3.86 15.17
CA PRO A 184 -14.04 -3.22 14.67
C PRO A 184 -14.79 -4.06 13.65
N LEU A 185 -16.10 -4.23 13.86
CA LEU A 185 -16.94 -5.17 13.09
C LEU A 185 -17.19 -4.76 11.62
N ASN A 186 -16.84 -3.55 11.23
CA ASN A 186 -16.92 -3.02 9.86
C ASN A 186 -15.64 -3.21 9.04
N GLU A 187 -14.53 -3.61 9.66
CA GLU A 187 -13.30 -4.03 8.97
C GLU A 187 -13.40 -5.50 8.55
N PHE A 188 -12.57 -5.91 7.59
CA PHE A 188 -12.46 -7.30 7.13
C PHE A 188 -11.06 -7.89 7.30
N GLU A 189 -10.06 -7.03 7.49
CA GLU A 189 -8.65 -7.37 7.44
C GLU A 189 -8.21 -8.26 8.61
N GLN A 190 -8.91 -8.23 9.75
CA GLN A 190 -8.59 -9.09 10.89
C GLN A 190 -9.08 -10.52 10.64
N GLN A 191 -10.30 -10.67 10.12
CA GLN A 191 -10.88 -11.96 9.67
C GLN A 191 -10.04 -12.56 8.55
N LEU A 192 -9.63 -11.73 7.57
CA LEU A 192 -8.73 -12.11 6.48
C LEU A 192 -7.36 -12.55 7.03
N SER A 193 -6.77 -11.80 7.95
CA SER A 193 -5.48 -12.13 8.58
C SER A 193 -5.51 -13.49 9.29
N PHE A 194 -6.62 -13.88 9.92
CA PHE A 194 -6.74 -15.21 10.53
C PHE A 194 -6.99 -16.32 9.51
N ALA A 195 -7.69 -16.01 8.41
CA ALA A 195 -7.94 -16.97 7.34
C ALA A 195 -6.68 -17.26 6.50
N LEU A 196 -5.81 -16.26 6.27
CA LEU A 196 -4.52 -16.42 5.58
C LEU A 196 -3.47 -17.17 6.42
N GLN A 197 -3.74 -17.43 7.71
CA GLN A 197 -2.93 -18.29 8.58
C GLN A 197 -3.34 -19.78 8.52
N GLN A 198 -4.11 -20.19 7.50
CA GLN A 198 -4.60 -21.57 7.33
C GLN A 198 -4.13 -22.14 5.99
N ASP A 199 -3.88 -23.45 5.95
CA ASP A 199 -3.42 -24.13 4.71
C ASP A 199 -4.53 -24.22 3.62
N ASP A 200 -5.80 -24.09 4.03
CA ASP A 200 -6.96 -24.04 3.12
C ASP A 200 -7.05 -22.67 2.41
N PRO A 201 -6.96 -22.59 1.07
CA PRO A 201 -7.14 -21.34 0.35
C PRO A 201 -8.59 -20.83 0.45
N LEU A 202 -8.79 -19.50 0.40
CA LEU A 202 -10.11 -18.85 0.47
C LEU A 202 -11.00 -19.10 -0.75
N LEU A 203 -10.39 -19.34 -1.91
CA LEU A 203 -11.05 -19.76 -3.14
C LEU A 203 -10.53 -21.16 -3.53
N ARG A 204 -11.27 -21.82 -4.42
CA ARG A 204 -10.96 -23.16 -4.96
C ARG A 204 -11.39 -23.24 -6.42
N ASP A 205 -11.17 -24.39 -7.05
CA ASP A 205 -11.51 -24.65 -8.46
C ASP A 205 -10.85 -23.59 -9.39
N GLY A 206 -9.56 -23.30 -9.18
CA GLY A 206 -8.82 -22.28 -9.94
C GLY A 206 -9.26 -20.83 -9.65
N GLY A 207 -9.84 -20.56 -8.48
CA GLY A 207 -10.44 -19.27 -8.14
C GLY A 207 -11.93 -19.18 -8.48
N GLY A 208 -12.44 -20.04 -9.37
CA GLY A 208 -13.81 -19.99 -9.87
C GLY A 208 -14.92 -20.27 -8.85
N ARG A 209 -14.60 -20.73 -7.63
CA ARG A 209 -15.59 -20.90 -6.54
C ARG A 209 -15.02 -20.52 -5.17
N GLY A 210 -15.86 -19.93 -4.32
CA GLY A 210 -15.53 -19.68 -2.91
C GLY A 210 -15.32 -20.96 -2.08
N ASN A 211 -14.36 -20.91 -1.16
CA ASN A 211 -14.00 -22.01 -0.26
C ASN A 211 -14.27 -21.71 1.24
N PHE A 212 -15.05 -20.65 1.55
CA PHE A 212 -15.45 -20.24 2.91
C PHE A 212 -16.25 -21.30 3.74
N ARG A 213 -16.35 -22.55 3.27
CA ARG A 213 -16.87 -23.70 4.00
C ARG A 213 -15.77 -24.68 4.44
N SER A 214 -14.50 -24.39 4.16
CA SER A 214 -13.33 -25.20 4.51
C SER A 214 -13.10 -25.31 6.02
N PRO A 215 -12.37 -26.35 6.50
CA PRO A 215 -11.93 -26.45 7.88
C PRO A 215 -11.18 -25.20 8.37
N GLY A 216 -10.23 -24.69 7.57
CA GLY A 216 -9.43 -23.51 7.86
C GLY A 216 -10.27 -22.25 8.05
N PHE A 217 -11.13 -21.89 7.09
CA PHE A 217 -11.96 -20.69 7.24
C PHE A 217 -12.94 -20.80 8.42
N ARG A 218 -13.49 -22.00 8.67
CA ARG A 218 -14.31 -22.26 9.87
C ARG A 218 -13.51 -22.07 11.16
N ARG A 219 -12.26 -22.51 11.20
CA ARG A 219 -11.35 -22.34 12.35
C ARG A 219 -11.03 -20.86 12.59
N ALA A 220 -10.71 -20.11 11.54
CA ALA A 220 -10.47 -18.66 11.61
C ALA A 220 -11.71 -17.88 12.09
N LEU A 221 -12.88 -18.14 11.48
CA LEU A 221 -14.14 -17.52 11.88
C LEU A 221 -14.55 -17.90 13.31
N ALA A 222 -14.31 -19.15 13.74
CA ALA A 222 -14.59 -19.59 15.10
C ALA A 222 -13.71 -18.87 16.14
N PHE A 223 -12.41 -18.69 15.85
CA PHE A 223 -11.50 -17.92 16.68
C PHE A 223 -11.91 -16.44 16.77
N TYR A 224 -12.16 -15.79 15.63
CA TYR A 224 -12.66 -14.41 15.57
C TYR A 224 -13.95 -14.24 16.37
N ALA A 225 -14.95 -15.11 16.15
CA ALA A 225 -16.22 -15.06 16.88
C ALA A 225 -16.09 -15.43 18.38
N ASN A 226 -15.00 -16.09 18.80
CA ASN A 226 -14.78 -16.39 20.23
C ASN A 226 -14.43 -15.12 21.00
N THR A 227 -13.64 -14.19 20.44
CA THR A 227 -13.20 -12.98 21.17
C THR A 227 -14.39 -12.13 21.65
N PHE A 228 -15.41 -11.95 20.81
CA PHE A 228 -16.65 -11.26 21.17
C PHE A 228 -17.52 -12.07 22.14
N LYS A 229 -17.66 -13.39 21.92
CA LYS A 229 -18.46 -14.28 22.80
C LYS A 229 -17.93 -14.35 24.24
N GLN A 230 -16.61 -14.26 24.42
CA GLN A 230 -15.95 -14.23 25.73
C GLN A 230 -15.88 -12.81 26.33
N GLY A 231 -16.39 -11.79 25.61
CA GLY A 231 -16.29 -10.38 26.00
C GLY A 231 -14.86 -9.83 26.02
N TRP A 232 -13.93 -10.46 25.31
CA TRP A 232 -12.54 -9.99 25.14
C TRP A 232 -12.46 -8.85 24.12
N ALA A 233 -13.30 -8.89 23.08
CA ALA A 233 -13.50 -7.81 22.12
C ALA A 233 -14.91 -7.19 22.28
N PRO A 234 -15.06 -5.87 22.12
CA PRO A 234 -16.38 -5.23 22.13
C PRO A 234 -17.10 -5.46 20.78
N PRO A 235 -18.40 -5.77 20.76
CA PRO A 235 -19.15 -5.94 19.52
C PRO A 235 -19.55 -4.56 18.95
N MET A 236 -18.57 -3.83 18.40
CA MET A 236 -18.72 -2.46 17.92
C MET A 236 -18.08 -2.28 16.55
N SER A 237 -18.65 -1.38 15.74
CA SER A 237 -17.99 -0.78 14.58
C SER A 237 -17.14 0.42 14.99
N GLU A 238 -16.15 0.78 14.17
CA GLU A 238 -15.23 1.91 14.37
C GLU A 238 -15.98 3.23 14.61
N THR A 239 -17.09 3.45 13.89
CA THR A 239 -17.97 4.61 14.04
C THR A 239 -18.69 4.72 15.39
N GLN A 240 -18.53 3.73 16.27
CA GLN A 240 -19.01 3.74 17.65
C GLN A 240 -17.89 4.02 18.68
N ILE A 241 -16.64 4.13 18.22
CA ILE A 241 -15.46 4.43 19.04
C ILE A 241 -15.22 5.95 19.01
N SER A 242 -14.87 6.53 20.15
CA SER A 242 -14.61 7.98 20.29
C SER A 242 -13.32 8.40 19.56
N ASN A 243 -12.22 7.73 19.88
CA ASN A 243 -10.89 7.87 19.31
C ASN A 243 -10.10 6.59 19.66
N VAL A 244 -9.66 5.84 18.66
CA VAL A 244 -8.96 4.54 18.87
C VAL A 244 -7.65 4.66 19.66
N TRP A 245 -6.98 5.81 19.62
CA TRP A 245 -5.71 6.06 20.33
C TRP A 245 -5.95 6.44 21.78
N ASP A 246 -6.89 7.35 22.06
CA ASP A 246 -7.22 7.76 23.43
C ASP A 246 -7.78 6.59 24.23
N GLU A 247 -8.71 5.81 23.63
CA GLU A 247 -9.25 4.60 24.27
C GLU A 247 -8.16 3.53 24.47
N PHE A 248 -7.16 3.41 23.60
CA PHE A 248 -6.02 2.50 23.82
C PHE A 248 -5.09 2.95 24.97
N PHE A 249 -4.96 4.25 25.21
CA PHE A 249 -4.15 4.79 26.32
C PHE A 249 -4.92 4.84 27.65
N ASN A 250 -6.25 4.94 27.64
CA ASN A 250 -7.10 4.70 28.81
C ASN A 250 -7.19 3.18 29.14
N GLY A 251 -7.32 2.35 28.09
CA GLY A 251 -7.24 0.88 28.07
C GLY A 251 -8.42 0.12 28.67
#